data_AF-A0A0W7YSM8-F1
#
_entry.id   AF-A0A0W7YSM8-F1
#
_cell.length_a   1.000
_cell.length_b   1.000
_cell.length_c   1.000
_cell.angle_alpha   90.00
_cell.angle_beta   90.00
_cell.angle_gamma   90.00
#
_symmetry.space_group_name_H-M   'P 1'
#
loop_
_entity.id
_entity.type
_entity.pdbx_description
1 polymer ?
#
loop_
_entity_poly.entity_id
_entity_poly.type
_entity_poly.pdbx_seq_one_letter_code
_entity_poly.pdbx_strand_id
1 'polypeptide(L)' 'MHGQRFASREQATQVVMNWMAFYNYRRRHSSLDYLSPMQYEQRWYEVQRKKTA' A
#
# COMPACT_ATOMS: atom_id res chain seq x y z
N MET A 1 4.85 11.18 16.98
CA MET A 1 3.69 10.31 16.73
C MET A 1 3.15 9.86 18.08
N HIS A 2 1.92 10.22 18.43
CA HIS A 2 1.32 9.80 19.69
C HIS A 2 0.74 8.39 19.52
N GLY A 3 1.01 7.50 20.47
CA GLY A 3 0.44 6.16 20.47
C GLY A 3 -1.07 6.22 20.74
N GLN A 4 -1.87 5.57 19.89
CA GLN A 4 -3.30 5.39 20.13
C GLN A 4 -3.52 4.08 20.90
N ARG A 5 -4.28 4.14 22.00
CA ARG A 5 -4.77 2.93 22.67
C ARG A 5 -6.08 2.50 22.01
N PHE A 6 -6.17 1.24 21.62
CA PHE A 6 -7.40 0.66 21.08
C PHE A 6 -8.22 0.05 22.22
N ALA A 7 -9.54 0.20 22.15
CA ALA A 7 -10.49 -0.37 23.10
C ALA A 7 -10.62 -1.90 22.94
N SER A 8 -10.37 -2.42 21.73
CA SER A 8 -10.41 -3.85 21.44
C SER A 8 -9.41 -4.24 20.35
N ARG A 9 -9.09 -5.53 20.28
CA ARG A 9 -8.27 -6.10 19.19
C ARG A 9 -8.92 -5.88 17.83
N GLU A 10 -10.25 -5.99 17.74
CA GLU A 10 -11.00 -5.78 16.50
C GLU A 10 -10.86 -4.34 16.00
N GLN A 11 -10.95 -3.36 16.89
CA GLN A 11 -10.74 -1.96 16.54
C GLN A 11 -9.31 -1.73 16.00
N ALA A 12 -8.30 -2.31 16.65
CA ALA A 12 -6.91 -2.23 16.20
C ALA A 12 -6.75 -2.82 14.80
N THR A 13 -7.32 -4.02 14.55
CA THR A 13 -7.29 -4.67 13.25
C THR A 13 -7.93 -3.80 12.18
N GLN A 14 -9.11 -3.22 12.43
CA GLN A 14 -9.80 -2.39 11.43
C GLN A 14 -8.97 -1.16 11.05
N VAL A 15 -8.35 -0.50 12.04
CA VAL A 15 -7.49 0.66 11.80
C VAL A 15 -6.27 0.29 10.98
N VAL A 16 -5.61 -0.83 11.31
CA VAL A 16 -4.44 -1.32 10.57
C VAL A 16 -4.82 -1.72 9.15
N MET A 17 -5.93 -2.43 8.95
CA MET A 17 -6.42 -2.83 7.62
C MET A 17 -6.77 -1.62 6.76
N ASN A 18 -7.46 -0.62 7.32
CA ASN A 18 -7.76 0.63 6.63
C ASN A 18 -6.48 1.37 6.24
N TRP A 19 -5.50 1.41 7.14
CA TRP A 19 -4.21 2.02 6.87
C TRP A 19 -3.45 1.29 5.76
N MET A 20 -3.40 -0.04 5.79
CA MET A 20 -2.78 -0.85 4.73
C MET A 20 -3.45 -0.65 3.38
N ALA A 21 -4.79 -0.59 3.34
CA ALA A 21 -5.53 -0.28 2.11
C ALA A 21 -5.17 1.11 1.58
N PHE A 22 -5.16 2.14 2.43
CA PHE A 22 -4.71 3.47 2.01
C PHE A 22 -3.26 3.44 1.49
N TYR A 23 -2.36 2.79 2.22
CA TYR A 23 -0.94 2.73 1.91
C TYR A 23 -0.70 2.08 0.54
N ASN A 24 -1.27 0.89 0.33
CA ASN A 24 -1.01 0.10 -0.88
C ASN A 24 -1.65 0.72 -2.13
N TYR A 25 -2.87 1.27 -2.00
CA TYR A 25 -3.62 1.76 -3.16
C TYR A 25 -3.38 3.23 -3.47
N ARG A 26 -3.20 4.10 -2.45
CA ARG A 26 -3.29 5.56 -2.61
C ARG A 26 -2.05 6.33 -2.18
N ARG A 27 -1.26 5.82 -1.24
CA ARG A 27 -0.08 6.55 -0.75
C ARG A 27 0.96 6.64 -1.85
N ARG A 28 1.32 7.87 -2.22
CA ARG A 28 2.37 8.13 -3.21
C ARG A 28 3.74 8.13 -2.54
N HIS A 29 4.71 7.52 -3.22
CA HIS A 29 6.10 7.48 -2.76
C HIS A 29 7.00 8.21 -3.76
N SER A 30 7.76 9.21 -3.31
CA SER A 30 8.69 9.96 -4.17
C SER A 30 9.77 9.08 -4.79
N SER A 31 10.19 8.02 -4.08
CA SER A 31 11.11 7.00 -4.59
C SER A 31 10.52 6.10 -5.68
N LEU A 32 9.20 6.11 -5.86
CA LEU A 32 8.48 5.33 -6.87
C LEU A 32 7.89 6.26 -7.95
N ASP A 33 8.53 7.39 -8.24
CA ASP A 33 8.02 8.42 -9.17
C ASP A 33 6.58 8.87 -8.83
N TYR A 34 6.28 8.98 -7.54
CA TYR A 34 4.97 9.33 -7.01
C TYR A 34 3.84 8.34 -7.36
N LEU A 35 4.18 7.09 -7.65
CA LEU A 35 3.22 5.99 -7.73
C LEU A 35 2.87 5.44 -6.35
N SER A 36 1.71 4.79 -6.25
CA SER A 36 1.42 3.89 -5.13
C SER A 36 2.15 2.55 -5.28
N PRO A 37 2.35 1.80 -4.18
CA PRO A 37 3.00 0.50 -4.22
C PRO A 37 2.35 -0.47 -5.23
N MET A 38 1.02 -0.54 -5.26
CA MET A 38 0.32 -1.40 -6.21
C MET A 38 0.48 -0.95 -7.66
N GLN A 39 0.48 0.37 -7.93
CA GLN A 39 0.72 0.88 -9.28
C GLN A 39 2.14 0.55 -9.76
N TYR A 40 3.12 0.66 -8.87
CA TYR A 40 4.49 0.28 -9.17
C TYR A 40 4.61 -1.22 -9.50
N GLU A 41 4.00 -2.08 -8.67
CA GLU A 41 4.01 -3.52 -8.88
C GLU A 41 3.30 -3.91 -10.19
N GLN A 42 2.15 -3.29 -10.50
CA GLN A 42 1.45 -3.52 -11.76
C GLN A 42 2.33 -3.19 -12.97
N ARG A 43 2.99 -2.02 -12.97
CA ARG A 43 3.92 -1.64 -14.05
C ARG A 43 5.06 -2.64 -14.17
N TRP A 44 5.58 -3.13 -13.05
CA TRP A 44 6.63 -4.14 -13.04
C TRP A 44 6.17 -5.42 -13.73
N TYR A 45 5.00 -5.97 -13.38
CA TYR A 45 4.43 -7.16 -14.04
C TYR A 45 4.16 -6.94 -15.53
N GLU A 46 3.66 -5.76 -15.92
CA GLU A 46 3.43 -5.44 -17.34
C GLU A 46 4.73 -5.45 -18.16
N VAL A 47 5.83 -4.94 -17.59
CA VAL A 47 7.16 -5.00 -18.21
C VAL A 47 7.64 -6.45 -18.31
N GLN A 48 7.47 -7.26 -17.26
CA GLN A 48 7.88 -8.67 -17.32
C GLN A 48 7.08 -9.43 -18.40
N ARG A 49 5.76 -9.26 -18.45
CA ARG A 49 4.90 -9.92 -19.45
C ARG A 49 5.32 -9.57 -20.89
N LYS A 50 5.71 -8.32 -21.15
CA LYS A 50 6.19 -7.89 -22.47
C LYS A 50 7.57 -8.44 -22.84
N LYS A 51 8.39 -8.82 -21.86
CA LYS A 51 9.72 -9.43 -22.11
C LYS A 51 9.61 -10.93 -22.40
N THR A 52 8.62 -11.60 -21.83
CA THR A 52 8.41 -13.04 -21.99
C THR A 52 7.54 -13.40 -23.20
N ALA A 53 6.94 -12.42 -23.85
CA ALA A 53 6.18 -12.57 -25.11
C ALA A 53 7.08 -12.25 -26.31
#